data_AF-A0A7S3WF81-F1
#
_entry.id   AF-A0A7S3WF81-F1
#
_cell.length_a   1.000
_cell.length_b   1.000
_cell.length_c   1.000
_cell.angle_alpha   90.00
_cell.angle_beta   90.00
_cell.angle_gamma   90.00
#
_symmetry.space_group_name_H-M   'P 1'
#
loop_
_entity.id
_entity.type
_entity.pdbx_description
1 polymer ?
#
loop_
_entity_poly.entity_id
_entity_poly.type
_entity_poly.pdbx_seq_one_letter_code
_entity_poly.pdbx_strand_id
1 'polypeptide(L)'
;MRATLPLLLVALAARGAGALSLVSAAAAGATTGLDGAKGPGSDQVVGHFKGMIDGYVSKYEDEEARFAQQDAAMQQVVEATADMEAKARAVDEKLKLQREHEDKLKGFAGFVRTLSNAVVAMKPTEPDWLATFPDLKAKVDRIFAANPT
;
A
#
# COMPACT_ATOMS: atom_id res chain seq x y z
N MET A 1 -22.95 34.71 -38.11
CA MET A 1 -21.80 35.35 -37.44
C MET A 1 -20.62 34.38 -37.58
N ARG A 2 -19.77 34.41 -38.62
CA ARG A 2 -18.67 35.34 -38.96
C ARG A 2 -17.68 35.60 -37.79
N ALA A 3 -16.51 34.96 -37.85
CA ALA A 3 -15.15 35.54 -37.85
C ALA A 3 -14.12 34.39 -37.71
N THR A 4 -13.44 33.92 -38.76
CA THR A 4 -12.20 34.40 -39.42
C THR A 4 -10.88 34.23 -38.62
N LEU A 5 -10.03 33.36 -39.19
CA LEU A 5 -8.56 33.13 -39.05
C LEU A 5 -7.70 34.42 -38.97
N PRO A 6 -6.41 34.40 -38.54
CA PRO A 6 -5.29 33.73 -39.24
C PRO A 6 -4.19 33.12 -38.32
N LEU A 7 -3.55 32.00 -38.64
CA LEU A 7 -2.34 31.83 -39.48
C LEU A 7 -1.24 32.89 -39.27
N LEU A 8 -0.14 32.51 -38.60
CA LEU A 8 1.17 33.09 -38.90
C LEU A 8 2.26 32.03 -38.79
N LEU A 9 2.91 31.82 -39.91
CA LEU A 9 4.05 30.95 -40.15
C LEU A 9 5.26 31.89 -40.34
N VAL A 10 6.31 31.73 -39.54
CA VAL A 10 7.62 32.34 -39.81
C VAL A 10 8.68 31.27 -39.66
N ALA A 11 9.26 30.90 -40.80
CA ALA A 11 10.51 30.19 -40.90
C ALA A 11 11.66 31.20 -40.95
N LEU A 12 12.77 30.95 -40.25
CA LEU A 12 14.07 31.41 -40.72
C LEU A 12 15.21 30.55 -40.17
N ALA A 13 16.01 30.03 -41.09
CA ALA A 13 17.20 29.22 -40.88
C ALA A 13 18.42 30.07 -40.51
N ALA A 14 19.37 29.48 -39.79
CA ALA A 14 20.78 29.86 -39.88
C ALA A 14 21.69 28.66 -39.59
N ARG A 15 22.38 28.18 -40.63
CA ARG A 15 23.64 27.42 -40.54
C ARG A 15 24.76 28.40 -40.17
N GLY A 16 25.69 28.00 -39.31
CA GLY A 16 26.91 28.76 -39.09
C GLY A 16 27.85 28.10 -38.08
N ALA A 17 28.93 27.52 -38.57
CA ALA A 17 30.07 27.03 -37.79
C ALA A 17 30.86 28.21 -37.19
N GLY A 18 31.46 28.02 -36.01
CA GLY A 18 32.46 28.97 -35.52
C GLY A 18 32.88 28.80 -34.06
N ALA A 19 34.12 28.37 -33.89
CA ALA A 19 35.06 28.68 -32.81
C ALA A 19 34.93 28.00 -31.43
N LEU A 20 35.99 27.24 -31.13
CA LEU A 20 36.50 26.92 -29.80
C LEU A 20 36.43 28.11 -28.83
N SER A 21 35.98 27.85 -27.61
CA SER A 21 36.61 28.44 -26.43
C SER A 21 36.58 27.44 -25.28
N LEU A 22 37.75 26.84 -25.03
CA LEU A 22 38.09 26.15 -23.80
C LEU A 22 38.13 27.19 -22.68
N VAL A 23 37.13 27.21 -21.81
CA VAL A 23 37.24 27.83 -20.49
C VAL A 23 37.21 26.72 -19.46
N SER A 24 38.40 26.39 -18.97
CA SER A 24 38.59 25.65 -17.72
C SER A 24 37.97 26.47 -16.58
N ALA A 25 36.81 26.05 -16.10
CA ALA A 25 36.25 26.53 -14.84
C ALA A 25 36.59 25.51 -13.75
N ALA A 26 37.37 25.99 -12.79
CA ALA A 26 37.86 25.28 -11.64
C ALA A 26 36.74 24.65 -10.80
N ALA A 27 37.06 23.51 -10.20
CA ALA A 27 36.34 22.95 -9.08
C ALA A 27 36.26 23.98 -7.95
N ALA A 28 35.06 24.49 -7.68
CA ALA A 28 34.68 25.10 -6.43
C ALA A 28 33.26 24.63 -6.13
N GLY A 29 33.11 23.95 -4.99
CA GLY A 29 31.94 23.18 -4.61
C GLY A 29 30.62 23.95 -4.76
N ALA A 30 29.73 23.37 -5.55
CA ALA A 30 28.30 23.53 -5.40
C ALA A 30 27.71 22.15 -5.10
N THR A 31 28.05 21.59 -3.93
CA THR A 31 27.12 20.73 -3.21
C THR A 31 26.03 21.64 -2.66
N THR A 32 25.22 22.24 -3.55
CA THR A 32 23.93 22.77 -3.15
C THR A 32 23.16 21.57 -2.64
N GLY A 33 23.00 21.54 -1.31
CA GLY A 33 22.29 20.50 -0.63
C GLY A 33 21.00 20.19 -1.36
N LEU A 34 20.79 18.90 -1.60
CA LEU A 34 19.45 18.34 -1.53
C LEU A 34 19.01 18.44 -0.06
N ASP A 35 18.97 19.66 0.48
CA ASP A 35 18.30 19.96 1.72
C ASP A 35 16.85 19.61 1.47
N GLY A 36 16.41 18.61 2.21
CA GLY A 36 15.20 17.85 1.96
C GLY A 36 14.07 18.75 1.53
N ALA A 37 13.53 18.47 0.34
CA ALA A 37 12.20 18.87 -0.02
C ALA A 37 11.22 18.15 0.92
N LYS A 38 11.13 18.63 2.18
CA LYS A 38 9.92 18.55 3.00
C LYS A 38 8.90 19.47 2.33
N GLY A 39 8.47 19.07 1.13
CA GLY A 39 7.34 19.70 0.48
C GLY A 39 6.10 19.41 1.32
N PRO A 40 5.15 20.36 1.44
CA PRO A 40 3.91 20.22 2.22
C PRO A 40 3.00 19.04 1.82
N GLY A 41 3.40 18.19 0.86
CA GLY A 41 2.68 16.98 0.45
C GLY A 41 3.16 15.67 1.11
N SER A 42 4.35 15.62 1.74
CA SER A 42 4.87 14.35 2.29
C SER A 42 3.98 13.81 3.42
N ASP A 43 3.59 14.66 4.37
CA ASP A 43 2.74 14.25 5.50
C ASP A 43 1.30 13.94 5.07
N GLN A 44 0.78 14.63 4.04
CA GLN A 44 -0.52 14.32 3.46
C GLN A 44 -0.54 12.93 2.82
N VAL A 45 0.52 12.57 2.10
CA VAL A 45 0.68 11.23 1.51
C VAL A 45 0.77 10.18 2.61
N VAL A 46 1.60 10.39 3.65
CA VAL A 46 1.69 9.47 4.80
C VAL A 46 0.32 9.31 5.48
N GLY A 47 -0.44 10.39 5.65
CA GLY A 47 -1.81 10.32 6.18
C GLY A 47 -2.75 9.50 5.30
N HIS A 48 -2.63 9.59 3.97
CA HIS A 48 -3.39 8.75 3.04
C HIS A 48 -3.03 7.27 3.18
N PHE A 49 -1.74 6.93 3.25
CA PHE A 49 -1.27 5.56 3.50
C PHE A 49 -1.74 5.02 4.84
N LYS A 50 -1.70 5.84 5.90
CA LYS A 50 -2.27 5.49 7.20
C LYS A 50 -3.75 5.13 7.08
N GLY A 51 -4.55 5.97 6.41
CA GLY A 51 -5.97 5.69 6.21
C GLY A 51 -6.24 4.39 5.44
N MET A 52 -5.41 4.07 4.44
CA MET A 52 -5.50 2.77 3.76
C MET A 52 -5.14 1.61 4.68
N ILE A 53 -4.10 1.75 5.50
CA ILE A 53 -3.70 0.74 6.48
C ILE A 53 -4.79 0.54 7.52
N ASP A 54 -5.34 1.60 8.10
CA ASP A 54 -6.49 1.53 9.01
C ASP A 54 -7.64 0.74 8.36
N GLY A 55 -7.94 1.00 7.09
CA GLY A 55 -8.98 0.29 6.33
C GLY A 55 -8.69 -1.20 6.17
N TYR A 56 -7.44 -1.60 5.89
CA TYR A 56 -7.08 -3.02 5.79
C TYR A 56 -7.01 -3.72 7.15
N VAL A 57 -6.63 -3.00 8.21
CA VAL A 57 -6.71 -3.49 9.59
C VAL A 57 -8.17 -3.75 9.99
N SER A 58 -9.08 -2.82 9.66
CA SER A 58 -10.52 -3.02 9.87
C SER A 58 -11.03 -4.25 9.11
N LYS A 59 -10.67 -4.40 7.83
CA LYS A 59 -11.05 -5.58 7.03
C LYS A 59 -10.54 -6.89 7.63
N TYR A 60 -9.35 -6.88 8.22
CA TYR A 60 -8.80 -8.03 8.92
C TYR A 60 -9.65 -8.39 10.15
N GLU A 61 -9.95 -7.40 11.00
CA GLU A 61 -10.79 -7.56 12.20
C GLU A 61 -12.21 -8.02 11.84
N ASP A 62 -12.80 -7.45 10.80
CA ASP A 62 -14.13 -7.81 10.31
C ASP A 62 -14.17 -9.25 9.77
N GLU A 63 -13.11 -9.69 9.07
CA GLU A 63 -12.99 -11.06 8.58
C GLU A 63 -12.88 -12.07 9.74
N GLU A 64 -12.08 -11.78 10.76
CA GLU A 64 -12.00 -12.61 11.98
C GLU A 64 -13.39 -12.76 12.63
N ALA A 65 -14.10 -11.64 12.82
CA ALA A 65 -15.41 -11.64 13.43
C ALA A 65 -16.45 -12.41 12.59
N ARG A 66 -16.44 -12.19 11.27
CA ARG A 66 -17.36 -12.88 10.34
C ARG A 66 -17.08 -14.37 10.29
N PHE A 67 -15.81 -14.75 10.19
CA PHE A 67 -15.43 -16.16 10.13
C PHE A 67 -15.78 -16.89 11.42
N ALA A 68 -15.58 -16.28 12.60
CA ALA A 68 -15.99 -16.89 13.87
C ALA A 68 -17.48 -17.26 13.89
N GLN A 69 -18.35 -16.41 13.35
CA GLN A 69 -19.78 -16.71 13.23
C GLN A 69 -20.07 -17.83 12.22
N GLN A 70 -19.38 -17.82 11.07
CA GLN A 70 -19.54 -18.84 10.03
C GLN A 70 -19.03 -20.22 10.49
N ASP A 71 -17.89 -20.28 11.18
CA ASP A 71 -17.30 -21.51 11.71
C ASP A 71 -18.23 -22.13 12.76
N ALA A 72 -18.78 -21.31 13.67
CA ALA A 72 -19.75 -21.76 14.67
C ALA A 72 -21.03 -22.29 14.03
N ALA A 73 -21.56 -21.60 13.01
CA ALA A 73 -22.75 -22.06 12.29
C ALA A 73 -22.47 -23.39 11.55
N MET A 74 -21.32 -23.53 10.91
CA MET A 74 -20.95 -24.77 10.22
C MET A 74 -20.72 -25.93 11.20
N GLN A 75 -20.16 -25.64 12.37
CA GLN A 75 -20.03 -26.61 13.44
C GLN A 75 -21.39 -27.18 13.87
N GLN A 76 -22.41 -26.33 14.01
CA GLN A 76 -23.77 -26.79 14.31
C GLN A 76 -24.34 -27.69 13.21
N VAL A 77 -24.07 -27.40 11.94
CA VAL A 77 -24.46 -28.26 10.81
C VAL A 77 -23.80 -29.64 10.92
N VAL A 78 -22.50 -29.69 11.22
CA VAL A 78 -21.75 -30.95 11.42
C VAL A 78 -22.32 -31.76 12.58
N GLU A 79 -22.71 -31.10 13.67
CA GLU A 79 -23.25 -31.75 14.87
C GLU A 79 -24.68 -32.27 14.66
N ALA A 80 -25.52 -31.51 13.96
CA ALA A 80 -26.90 -31.89 13.67
C ALA A 80 -27.03 -32.96 12.58
N THR A 81 -26.00 -33.17 11.77
CA THR A 81 -26.02 -34.16 10.68
C THR A 81 -25.76 -35.57 11.21
N ALA A 82 -26.77 -36.42 11.13
CA ALA A 82 -26.71 -37.82 11.58
C ALA A 82 -26.08 -38.78 10.56
N ASP A 83 -26.29 -38.52 9.26
CA ASP A 83 -25.72 -39.34 8.19
C ASP A 83 -24.21 -39.09 8.08
N MET A 84 -23.44 -40.16 8.06
CA MET A 84 -21.97 -40.07 8.12
C MET A 84 -21.36 -39.50 6.83
N GLU A 85 -21.96 -39.76 5.67
CA GLU A 85 -21.47 -39.22 4.40
C GLU A 85 -21.75 -37.71 4.31
N ALA A 86 -22.97 -37.30 4.66
CA ALA A 86 -23.34 -35.89 4.73
C ALA A 86 -22.50 -35.13 5.78
N LYS A 87 -22.21 -35.77 6.92
CA LYS A 87 -21.34 -35.19 7.95
C LYS A 87 -19.91 -34.99 7.46
N ALA A 88 -19.35 -35.97 6.75
CA ALA A 88 -18.02 -35.85 6.14
C ALA A 88 -17.96 -34.65 5.18
N ARG A 89 -18.96 -34.49 4.31
CA ARG A 89 -19.04 -33.35 3.38
C ARG A 89 -19.16 -32.00 4.10
N ALA A 90 -19.91 -31.93 5.19
CA ALA A 90 -20.03 -30.72 6.00
C ALA A 90 -18.69 -30.36 6.67
N VAL A 91 -17.93 -31.35 7.15
CA VAL A 91 -16.58 -31.14 7.68
C VAL A 91 -15.63 -30.65 6.58
N ASP A 92 -15.69 -31.23 5.38
CA ASP A 92 -14.85 -30.81 4.26
C ASP A 92 -15.11 -29.36 3.85
N GLU A 93 -16.39 -28.94 3.78
CA GLU A 93 -16.74 -27.54 3.50
C GLU A 93 -16.29 -26.62 4.63
N LYS A 94 -16.44 -27.04 5.90
CA LYS A 94 -15.90 -26.29 7.04
C LYS A 94 -14.40 -26.03 6.86
N LEU A 95 -13.62 -27.08 6.62
CA LEU A 95 -12.16 -27.00 6.43
C LEU A 95 -11.78 -26.11 5.24
N LYS A 96 -12.57 -26.15 4.16
CA LYS A 96 -12.38 -25.26 3.02
C LYS A 96 -12.60 -23.80 3.40
N LEU A 97 -13.66 -23.48 4.15
CA LEU A 97 -13.91 -22.13 4.66
C LEU A 97 -12.77 -21.64 5.57
N GLN A 98 -12.19 -22.51 6.41
CA GLN A 98 -11.04 -22.13 7.24
C GLN A 98 -9.83 -21.75 6.39
N ARG A 99 -9.52 -22.53 5.35
CA ARG A 99 -8.42 -22.19 4.42
C ARG A 99 -8.66 -20.87 3.69
N GLU A 100 -9.87 -20.65 3.19
CA GLU A 100 -10.22 -19.39 2.51
C GLU A 100 -10.13 -18.18 3.46
N HIS A 101 -10.49 -18.37 4.73
CA HIS A 101 -10.32 -17.36 5.77
C HIS A 101 -8.84 -17.02 6.00
N GLU A 102 -8.00 -18.04 6.24
CA GLU A 102 -6.56 -17.86 6.43
C GLU A 102 -5.90 -17.15 5.24
N ASP A 103 -6.27 -17.51 4.02
CA ASP A 103 -5.74 -16.89 2.81
C ASP A 103 -6.15 -15.41 2.69
N LYS A 104 -7.38 -15.06 3.07
CA LYS A 104 -7.82 -13.65 3.15
C LYS A 104 -7.04 -12.87 4.20
N LEU A 105 -6.85 -13.43 5.40
CA LEU A 105 -6.08 -12.79 6.47
C LEU A 105 -4.62 -12.53 6.04
N LYS A 106 -3.98 -13.51 5.40
CA LYS A 106 -2.64 -13.35 4.81
C LYS A 106 -2.63 -12.27 3.74
N GLY A 107 -3.64 -12.22 2.88
CA GLY A 107 -3.80 -11.17 1.87
C GLY A 107 -3.85 -9.76 2.48
N PHE A 108 -4.72 -9.55 3.49
CA PHE A 108 -4.81 -8.27 4.19
C PHE A 108 -3.50 -7.90 4.91
N ALA A 109 -2.88 -8.85 5.62
CA ALA A 109 -1.58 -8.65 6.26
C ALA A 109 -0.49 -8.26 5.25
N GLY A 110 -0.48 -8.90 4.07
CA GLY A 110 0.43 -8.58 2.97
C GLY A 110 0.23 -7.16 2.43
N PHE A 111 -1.02 -6.71 2.28
CA PHE A 111 -1.32 -5.33 1.89
C PHE A 111 -0.86 -4.32 2.95
N VAL A 112 -1.15 -4.56 4.23
CA VAL A 112 -0.68 -3.72 5.34
C VAL A 112 0.84 -3.59 5.33
N ARG A 113 1.57 -4.70 5.14
CA ARG A 113 3.03 -4.70 5.05
C ARG A 113 3.55 -3.92 3.84
N THR A 114 2.94 -4.11 2.68
CA THR A 114 3.30 -3.39 1.45
C THR A 114 3.13 -1.87 1.62
N LEU A 115 1.99 -1.44 2.18
CA LEU A 115 1.71 -0.03 2.43
C LEU A 115 2.66 0.55 3.49
N SER A 116 2.94 -0.19 4.57
CA SER A 116 3.88 0.26 5.60
C SER A 116 5.30 0.41 5.04
N ASN A 117 5.76 -0.55 4.24
CA ASN A 117 7.07 -0.47 3.58
C ASN A 117 7.16 0.71 2.60
N ALA A 118 6.07 1.03 1.90
CA ALA A 118 6.01 2.22 1.04
C ALA A 118 6.19 3.51 1.85
N VAL A 119 5.60 3.61 3.05
CA VAL A 119 5.81 4.75 3.95
C VAL A 119 7.25 4.84 4.43
N VAL A 120 7.85 3.72 4.85
CA VAL A 120 9.26 3.67 5.26
C VAL A 120 10.20 4.09 4.12
N ALA A 121 9.91 3.67 2.88
CA ALA A 121 10.70 4.07 1.71
C ALA A 121 10.64 5.58 1.43
N MET A 122 9.53 6.25 1.74
CA MET A 122 9.39 7.71 1.62
C MET A 122 10.02 8.48 2.78
N LYS A 123 10.14 7.84 3.95
CA LYS A 123 10.73 8.41 5.18
C LYS A 123 11.85 7.52 5.73
N PRO A 124 12.99 7.40 5.02
CA PRO A 124 14.06 6.48 5.42
C PRO A 124 14.68 6.82 6.79
N THR A 125 14.55 8.06 7.26
CA THR A 125 15.02 8.50 8.59
C THR A 125 14.05 8.18 9.72
N GLU A 126 12.81 7.76 9.41
CA GLU A 126 11.77 7.39 10.37
C GLU A 126 11.26 5.96 10.08
N PRO A 127 12.10 4.92 10.28
CA PRO A 127 11.74 3.54 9.91
C PRO A 127 10.57 2.99 10.73
N ASP A 128 10.39 3.43 11.97
CA ASP A 128 9.22 3.10 12.79
C ASP A 128 8.20 4.25 12.79
N TRP A 129 7.68 4.57 11.60
CA TRP A 129 6.68 5.64 11.45
C TRP A 129 5.39 5.39 12.24
N LEU A 130 5.08 4.11 12.53
CA LEU A 130 3.94 3.69 13.34
C LEU A 130 4.07 4.07 14.82
N ALA A 131 5.26 4.40 15.32
CA ALA A 131 5.46 4.90 16.69
C ALA A 131 4.63 6.14 17.00
N THR A 132 4.25 6.91 15.97
CA THR A 132 3.37 8.08 16.09
C THR A 132 1.88 7.72 16.22
N PHE A 133 1.51 6.46 16.01
CA PHE A 133 0.15 5.92 16.06
C PHE A 133 0.11 4.64 16.90
N PRO A 134 0.23 4.71 18.23
CA PRO A 134 0.43 3.53 19.08
C PRO A 134 -0.67 2.49 18.96
N ASP A 135 -1.93 2.90 18.85
CA ASP A 135 -3.07 1.98 18.68
C ASP A 135 -2.99 1.23 17.34
N LEU A 136 -2.69 1.94 16.26
CA LEU A 136 -2.52 1.33 14.94
C LEU A 136 -1.31 0.39 14.94
N LYS A 137 -0.21 0.82 15.57
CA LYS A 137 0.99 0.01 15.71
C LYS A 137 0.68 -1.32 16.40
N ALA A 138 -0.02 -1.30 17.53
CA ALA A 138 -0.40 -2.50 18.26
C ALA A 138 -1.23 -3.47 17.39
N LYS A 139 -2.17 -2.94 16.61
CA LYS A 139 -2.99 -3.74 15.68
C LYS A 139 -2.16 -4.34 14.54
N VAL A 140 -1.29 -3.54 13.92
CA VAL A 140 -0.39 -3.98 12.84
C VAL A 140 0.59 -5.03 13.35
N ASP A 141 1.18 -4.81 14.52
CA ASP A 141 2.09 -5.76 15.17
C ASP A 141 1.37 -7.11 15.45
N ARG A 142 0.12 -7.07 15.94
CA ARG A 142 -0.73 -8.26 16.11
C ARG A 142 -0.91 -9.01 14.79
N ILE A 143 -1.28 -8.29 13.73
CA ILE A 143 -1.50 -8.87 12.40
C ILE A 143 -0.20 -9.51 11.86
N PHE A 144 0.94 -8.85 12.03
CA PHE A 144 2.23 -9.38 11.57
C PHE A 144 2.72 -10.57 12.38
N ALA A 145 2.48 -10.59 13.69
CA ALA A 145 2.79 -11.74 14.53
C ALA A 145 1.92 -12.95 14.17
N ALA A 146 0.64 -12.74 13.87
CA ALA A 146 -0.28 -13.79 13.43
C ALA A 146 -0.02 -14.27 11.99
N ASN A 147 0.61 -13.44 11.15
CA ASN A 147 0.89 -13.74 9.74
C ASN A 147 2.37 -13.46 9.42
N PRO A 148 3.28 -14.34 9.88
CA PRO A 148 4.69 -14.25 9.56
C PRO A 148 4.91 -14.47 8.05
N THR A 149 5.88 -13.75 7.49
CA THR A 149 6.37 -13.91 6.11
C THR A 149 7.45 -14.96 6.01
#